data_AF-A0A8J3BAI7-F1
#
_entry.id   AF-A0A8J3BAI7-F1
#
_cell.length_a   1.000
_cell.length_b   1.000
_cell.length_c   1.000
_cell.angle_alpha   90.00
_cell.angle_beta   90.00
_cell.angle_gamma   90.00
#
_symmetry.space_group_name_H-M   'P 1'
#
loop_
_entity.id
_entity.type
_entity.pdbx_description
1 polymer ?
#
loop_
_entity_poly.entity_id
_entity_poly.type
_entity_poly.pdbx_seq_one_letter_code
_entity_poly.pdbx_strand_id
1 'polypeptide(L)'
;MRFVDEHRDLFAVALLLRVLNIESSTYYGWVNQQRRPCDRAEVDRGLLSNIYDIWTVSGRTYGVDRVHQQLRRDGIYVGRKRVERLMAGQGWQGAFLRRGWRGGDTKRDPKAVPAPDLVNRQFTASAPNRLWVAGATRIPCGQGVFWLVPYL
;
A
#
# COMPACT_ATOMS: atom_id res chain seq x y z
N MET A 1 -8.03 5.49 33.24
CA MET A 1 -8.18 4.02 33.36
C MET A 1 -6.85 3.27 33.42
N ARG A 2 -5.84 3.61 32.59
CA ARG A 2 -4.52 2.93 32.63
C ARG A 2 -3.86 2.93 34.02
N PHE A 3 -3.87 4.07 34.72
CA PHE A 3 -3.37 4.19 36.10
C PHE A 3 -4.04 3.22 37.09
N VAL A 4 -5.37 3.05 37.02
CA VAL A 4 -6.11 2.14 37.89
C VAL A 4 -5.76 0.69 37.58
N ASP A 5 -5.57 0.35 36.30
CA ASP A 5 -5.21 -0.99 35.87
C ASP A 5 -3.75 -1.35 36.22
N GLU A 6 -2.82 -0.39 36.12
CA GLU A 6 -1.40 -0.56 36.52
C GLU A 6 -1.22 -0.78 38.02
N HIS A 7 -2.12 -0.25 38.86
CA HIS A 7 -2.03 -0.32 40.32
C HIS A 7 -3.06 -1.27 40.95
N ARG A 8 -3.80 -2.03 40.14
CA ARG A 8 -4.88 -2.92 40.61
C ARG A 8 -4.39 -4.08 41.48
N ASP A 9 -3.12 -4.46 41.32
CA ASP A 9 -2.48 -5.55 42.06
C ASP A 9 -1.89 -5.03 43.40
N LEU A 10 -1.72 -3.72 43.53
CA LEU A 10 -1.20 -3.03 44.72
C LEU A 10 -2.33 -2.50 45.61
N PHE A 11 -3.45 -2.09 45.01
CA PHE A 11 -4.60 -1.53 45.72
C PHE A 11 -5.91 -2.09 45.18
N ALA A 12 -6.90 -2.25 46.07
CA ALA A 12 -8.24 -2.65 45.66
C ALA A 12 -8.80 -1.65 44.63
N VAL A 13 -9.22 -2.16 43.47
CA VAL A 13 -9.78 -1.35 42.37
C VAL A 13 -10.92 -0.45 42.85
N ALA A 14 -11.79 -0.95 43.72
CA ALA A 14 -12.88 -0.16 44.30
C ALA A 14 -12.39 1.08 45.08
N LEU A 15 -11.24 0.98 45.76
CA LEU A 15 -10.63 2.09 46.49
C LEU A 15 -10.06 3.12 45.52
N LEU A 16 -9.33 2.68 44.50
CA LEU A 16 -8.78 3.56 43.46
C LEU A 16 -9.89 4.31 42.72
N LEU A 17 -10.97 3.62 42.34
CA LEU A 17 -12.13 4.24 41.67
C LEU A 17 -12.83 5.26 42.57
N ARG A 18 -12.98 4.97 43.86
CA ARG A 18 -13.56 5.90 44.82
C ARG A 18 -12.71 7.16 45.01
N VAL A 19 -11.39 7.00 45.16
CA VAL A 19 -10.45 8.13 45.34
C VAL A 19 -10.39 9.01 44.09
N LEU A 20 -10.41 8.40 42.91
CA LEU A 20 -10.39 9.12 41.62
C LEU A 20 -11.77 9.62 41.19
N ASN A 21 -12.82 9.34 41.97
CA ASN A 21 -14.22 9.68 41.67
C ASN A 21 -14.69 9.17 40.29
N ILE A 22 -14.34 7.93 39.97
CA ILE A 22 -14.68 7.24 38.72
C ILE A 22 -15.75 6.20 39.01
N GLU A 23 -16.80 6.18 38.21
CA GLU A 23 -17.85 5.17 38.32
C GLU A 23 -17.33 3.78 37.92
N SER A 24 -17.76 2.74 38.66
CA SER A 24 -17.34 1.35 38.44
C SER A 24 -17.68 0.85 37.03
N SER A 25 -18.84 1.24 36.51
CA SER A 25 -19.30 0.89 35.15
C SER A 25 -18.34 1.40 34.08
N THR A 26 -17.73 2.57 34.28
CA THR A 26 -16.78 3.16 33.33
C THR A 26 -15.48 2.35 33.29
N TYR A 27 -14.97 1.91 34.44
CA TYR A 27 -13.75 1.09 34.49
C TYR A 27 -13.98 -0.28 33.87
N TYR A 28 -15.05 -0.98 34.26
CA TYR A 28 -15.33 -2.29 33.70
C TYR A 28 -15.76 -2.21 32.23
N GLY A 29 -16.41 -1.14 31.79
CA GLY A 29 -16.67 -0.86 30.37
C GLY A 29 -15.38 -0.73 29.56
N TRP A 30 -14.41 0.03 30.07
CA TRP A 30 -13.08 0.14 29.48
C TRP A 30 -12.32 -1.19 29.47
N VAL A 31 -12.35 -1.98 30.55
CA VAL A 31 -11.74 -3.32 30.61
C VAL A 31 -12.38 -4.25 29.58
N ASN A 32 -13.71 -4.23 29.48
CA ASN A 32 -14.44 -5.09 28.55
C ASN A 32 -14.16 -4.71 27.09
N GLN A 33 -14.04 -3.41 26.81
CA GLN A 33 -13.66 -2.90 25.49
C GLN A 33 -12.22 -3.27 25.10
N GLN A 34 -11.32 -3.45 26.07
CA GLN A 34 -9.99 -4.01 25.80
C GLN A 34 -10.00 -5.52 25.57
N ARG A 35 -10.85 -6.25 26.29
CA ARG A 35 -10.93 -7.73 26.22
C ARG A 35 -11.71 -8.23 25.01
N ARG A 36 -12.70 -7.48 24.54
CA ARG A 36 -13.47 -7.78 23.33
C ARG A 36 -13.10 -6.77 22.25
N PRO A 37 -12.30 -7.14 21.24
CA PRO A 37 -12.24 -6.37 20.01
C PRO A 37 -13.68 -6.27 19.49
N CYS A 38 -14.14 -5.08 19.11
CA CYS A 38 -15.44 -4.97 18.46
C CYS A 38 -15.46 -5.84 17.20
N ASP A 39 -16.62 -6.34 16.75
CA ASP A 39 -16.72 -7.20 15.55
C ASP A 39 -15.95 -6.65 14.33
N ARG A 40 -15.86 -5.32 14.24
CA ARG A 40 -15.06 -4.62 13.22
C ARG A 40 -13.56 -4.92 13.29
N ALA A 41 -12.99 -5.08 14.48
CA ALA A 41 -11.58 -5.38 14.69
C ALA A 41 -11.25 -6.84 14.31
N GLU A 42 -12.18 -7.78 14.50
CA GLU A 42 -12.01 -9.17 14.03
C GLU A 42 -12.06 -9.24 12.50
N VAL A 43 -13.03 -8.57 11.87
CA VAL A 43 -13.12 -8.47 10.40
C VAL A 43 -11.90 -7.75 9.82
N ASP A 44 -11.41 -6.70 10.49
CA ASP A 44 -10.18 -6.00 10.09
C ASP A 44 -8.95 -6.92 10.18
N ARG A 45 -8.90 -7.83 11.16
CA ARG A 45 -7.80 -8.80 11.29
C ARG A 45 -7.76 -9.79 10.12
N GLY A 46 -8.93 -10.31 9.71
CA GLY A 46 -9.03 -11.16 8.51
C GLY A 46 -8.62 -10.40 7.24
N LEU A 47 -9.08 -9.16 7.09
CA LEU A 47 -8.70 -8.31 5.96
C LEU A 47 -7.20 -7.97 5.94
N LEU A 48 -6.59 -7.77 7.11
CA LEU A 48 -5.14 -7.54 7.25
C LEU A 48 -4.32 -8.73 6.73
N SER A 49 -4.76 -9.97 6.98
CA SER A 49 -4.09 -11.15 6.44
C SER A 49 -4.08 -11.14 4.92
N ASN A 50 -5.24 -10.93 4.28
CA ASN A 50 -5.32 -10.86 2.82
C ASN A 50 -4.45 -9.72 2.24
N ILE A 51 -4.46 -8.54 2.88
CA ILE A 51 -3.60 -7.42 2.49
C ILE A 51 -2.12 -7.80 2.60
N TYR A 52 -1.73 -8.47 3.69
CA TYR A 52 -0.35 -8.90 3.91
C TYR A 52 0.13 -9.88 2.85
N ASP A 53 -0.70 -10.87 2.51
CA ASP A 53 -0.36 -11.88 1.50
C ASP A 53 -0.16 -11.23 0.13
N ILE A 54 -1.10 -10.38 -0.29
CA ILE A 54 -0.98 -9.62 -1.55
C ILE A 54 0.28 -8.75 -1.56
N TRP A 55 0.52 -8.02 -0.47
CA TRP A 55 1.69 -7.15 -0.35
C TRP A 55 3.00 -7.95 -0.43
N THR A 56 3.07 -9.09 0.25
CA THR A 56 4.27 -9.94 0.31
C THR A 56 4.53 -10.66 -1.02
N VAL A 57 3.49 -11.23 -1.64
CA VAL A 57 3.57 -11.87 -2.97
C VAL A 57 4.00 -10.87 -4.05
N SER A 58 3.60 -9.60 -3.93
CA SER A 58 4.05 -8.54 -4.85
C SER A 58 5.52 -8.11 -4.65
N GLY A 59 6.27 -8.74 -3.74
CA GLY A 59 7.61 -8.30 -3.36
C GLY A 59 7.59 -6.94 -2.65
N ARG A 60 6.51 -6.64 -1.91
CA ARG A 60 6.28 -5.37 -1.20
C ARG A 60 6.20 -4.15 -2.13
N THR A 61 5.93 -4.37 -3.41
CA THR A 61 5.84 -3.29 -4.40
C THR A 61 4.46 -2.67 -4.48
N TYR A 62 3.41 -3.39 -4.10
CA TYR A 62 2.03 -2.91 -4.24
C TYR A 62 1.67 -1.93 -3.11
N GLY A 63 1.25 -0.72 -3.49
CA GLY A 63 0.63 0.23 -2.58
C GLY A 63 -0.89 0.04 -2.49
N VAL A 64 -1.54 0.90 -1.70
CA VAL A 64 -2.99 0.88 -1.42
C VAL A 64 -3.84 0.61 -2.66
N ASP A 65 -3.57 1.30 -3.77
CA ASP A 65 -4.38 1.18 -4.99
C ASP A 65 -4.27 -0.19 -5.65
N ARG A 66 -3.05 -0.74 -5.72
CA ARG A 66 -2.81 -2.06 -6.33
C ARG A 66 -3.31 -3.18 -5.42
N VAL A 67 -3.11 -3.06 -4.11
CA VAL A 67 -3.67 -4.01 -3.14
C VAL A 67 -5.19 -4.00 -3.19
N HIS A 68 -5.83 -2.83 -3.22
CA HIS A 68 -7.29 -2.72 -3.35
C HIS A 68 -7.82 -3.32 -4.67
N GLN A 69 -7.12 -3.11 -5.79
CA GLN A 69 -7.48 -3.76 -7.05
C GLN A 69 -7.34 -5.28 -6.98
N GLN A 70 -6.29 -5.79 -6.34
CA GLN A 70 -6.08 -7.23 -6.20
C GLN A 70 -7.15 -7.85 -5.29
N LEU A 71 -7.45 -7.24 -4.14
CA LEU A 71 -8.56 -7.67 -3.28
C LEU A 71 -9.88 -7.78 -4.05
N ARG A 72 -10.19 -6.80 -4.93
CA ARG A 72 -11.38 -6.87 -5.78
C ARG A 72 -11.35 -8.02 -6.79
N ARG A 73 -10.17 -8.37 -7.33
CA ARG A 73 -10.00 -9.53 -8.22
C ARG A 73 -10.20 -10.84 -7.48
N ASP A 74 -9.81 -10.87 -6.20
CA ASP A 74 -9.96 -12.02 -5.31
C ASP A 74 -11.38 -12.11 -4.71
N GLY A 75 -12.32 -11.27 -5.17
CA GLY A 75 -13.73 -11.26 -4.73
C GLY A 75 -13.98 -10.52 -3.41
N ILE A 76 -12.98 -9.86 -2.84
CA ILE A 76 -13.07 -9.13 -1.57
C ILE A 76 -13.38 -7.66 -1.85
N TYR A 77 -14.63 -7.26 -1.65
CA TYR A 77 -15.09 -5.89 -1.85
C TYR A 77 -14.95 -5.05 -0.58
N VAL A 78 -13.95 -4.18 -0.55
CA VAL A 78 -13.70 -3.26 0.58
C VAL A 78 -13.41 -1.85 0.08
N GLY A 79 -13.80 -0.85 0.87
CA GLY A 79 -13.51 0.54 0.51
C GLY A 79 -12.01 0.84 0.55
N ARG A 80 -11.51 1.58 -0.45
CA ARG A 80 -10.10 2.01 -0.55
C ARG A 80 -9.55 2.62 0.74
N LYS A 81 -10.30 3.52 1.39
CA LYS A 81 -9.89 4.15 2.67
C LYS A 81 -9.70 3.15 3.81
N ARG A 82 -10.41 2.02 3.79
CA ARG A 82 -10.22 0.95 4.78
C ARG A 82 -8.88 0.25 4.57
N VAL A 83 -8.54 -0.07 3.32
CA VAL A 83 -7.24 -0.64 2.94
C VAL A 83 -6.12 0.32 3.32
N GLU A 84 -6.27 1.60 3.00
CA GLU A 84 -5.32 2.66 3.36
C GLU A 84 -5.07 2.72 4.87
N ARG A 85 -6.14 2.79 5.68
CA ARG A 85 -6.03 2.81 7.14
C ARG A 85 -5.31 1.58 7.69
N LEU A 86 -5.63 0.39 7.18
CA LEU A 86 -5.04 -0.86 7.65
C LEU A 86 -3.56 -0.96 7.26
N MET A 87 -3.21 -0.63 6.01
CA MET A 87 -1.82 -0.60 5.57
C MET A 87 -1.00 0.44 6.34
N ALA A 88 -1.54 1.66 6.54
CA ALA A 88 -0.88 2.71 7.29
C ALA A 88 -0.64 2.32 8.76
N GLY A 89 -1.61 1.67 9.40
CA GLY A 89 -1.48 1.17 10.77
C GLY A 89 -0.38 0.13 10.96
N GLN A 90 0.01 -0.58 9.89
CA GLN A 90 1.12 -1.54 9.89
C GLN A 90 2.43 -0.98 9.32
N GLY A 91 2.42 0.28 8.85
CA GLY A 91 3.56 0.85 8.14
C GLY A 91 3.83 0.22 6.77
N TRP A 92 2.85 -0.48 6.19
CA TRP A 92 2.98 -1.09 4.86
C TRP A 92 2.79 -0.04 3.78
N GLN A 93 3.76 0.04 2.89
CA GLN A 93 3.77 0.96 1.76
C GLN A 93 4.20 0.21 0.51
N GLY A 94 3.70 0.64 -0.64
CA GLY A 94 4.16 0.13 -1.92
C GLY A 94 5.52 0.71 -2.29
N ALA A 95 6.18 0.09 -3.26
CA ALA A 95 7.36 0.66 -3.88
C ALA A 95 6.94 1.90 -4.67
N PHE A 96 7.46 3.05 -4.26
CA PHE A 96 7.36 4.28 -5.02
C PHE A 96 8.75 4.70 -5.49
N LEU A 97 8.82 5.15 -6.72
CA LEU A 97 10.04 5.74 -7.27
C LEU A 97 10.23 7.09 -6.58
N ARG A 98 11.36 7.28 -5.89
CA ARG A 98 11.70 8.55 -5.24
C ARG A 98 11.63 9.67 -6.28
N ARG A 99 11.16 10.86 -5.89
CA ARG A 99 10.92 12.02 -6.80
C ARG A 99 12.14 12.43 -7.67
N GLY A 100 13.35 11.94 -7.39
CA GLY A 100 14.55 12.13 -8.23
C GLY A 100 14.83 11.04 -9.28
N TRP A 101 14.12 9.91 -9.29
CA TRP A 101 14.28 8.87 -10.34
C TRP A 101 13.74 9.33 -11.70
N ARG A 102 12.83 10.32 -11.69
CA ARG A 102 12.38 11.11 -12.84
C ARG A 102 13.35 12.25 -13.19
N GLY A 103 14.64 12.11 -12.89
CA GLY A 103 15.68 12.92 -13.52
C GLY A 103 15.62 12.67 -15.03
N GLY A 104 15.31 13.74 -15.77
CA GLY A 104 14.69 13.69 -17.08
C GLY A 104 15.46 12.88 -18.11
N ASP A 105 14.77 11.92 -18.73
CA ASP A 105 15.15 11.42 -20.05
C ASP A 105 15.17 12.59 -21.04
N THR A 106 16.09 12.48 -22.01
CA THR A 106 16.23 13.28 -23.23
C THR A 106 15.48 14.61 -23.21
N LYS A 107 16.17 15.72 -22.90
CA LYS A 107 15.63 17.05 -23.20
C LYS A 107 15.38 17.10 -24.69
N ARG A 108 14.10 17.12 -25.10
CA ARG A 108 13.71 17.32 -26.49
C ARG A 108 14.35 18.62 -26.96
N ASP A 109 15.24 18.52 -27.95
CA ASP A 109 15.72 19.70 -28.65
C ASP A 109 14.54 20.28 -29.46
N PRO A 110 14.08 21.51 -29.16
CA PRO A 110 12.99 22.14 -29.90
C PRO A 110 13.31 22.34 -31.38
N LYS A 111 14.61 22.35 -31.75
CA LYS A 111 15.09 22.53 -33.12
C LYS A 111 15.25 21.20 -33.87
N ALA A 112 15.21 20.06 -33.17
CA ALA A 112 15.33 18.76 -33.82
C ALA A 112 14.04 18.41 -34.57
N VAL A 113 14.19 18.00 -35.82
CA VAL A 113 13.10 17.44 -36.62
C VAL A 113 12.72 16.09 -36.01
N PRO A 114 11.45 15.88 -35.62
CA PRO A 114 10.99 14.58 -35.14
C PRO A 114 11.24 13.50 -36.19
N ALA A 115 11.61 12.29 -35.74
CA ALA A 115 11.62 11.15 -36.64
C ALA A 115 10.22 10.98 -37.28
N PRO A 116 10.15 10.69 -38.59
CA PRO A 116 8.88 10.53 -39.27
C PRO A 116 8.08 9.36 -38.66
N ASP A 117 6.80 9.60 -38.40
CA ASP A 117 5.88 8.55 -37.97
C ASP A 117 5.48 7.71 -39.18
N LEU A 118 6.27 6.67 -39.47
CA LEU A 118 6.07 5.80 -40.62
C LEU A 118 4.78 4.96 -40.55
N VAL A 119 4.14 4.90 -39.37
CA VAL A 119 2.99 4.04 -39.11
C VAL A 119 1.74 4.84 -38.71
N ASN A 120 1.81 6.17 -38.68
CA ASN A 120 0.72 7.06 -38.27
C ASN A 120 0.04 6.61 -36.95
N ARG A 121 0.85 6.19 -35.97
CA ARG A 121 0.40 5.61 -34.68
C ARG A 121 -0.49 4.36 -34.78
N GLN A 122 -0.49 3.65 -35.91
CA GLN A 122 -1.15 2.36 -36.11
C GLN A 122 -0.22 1.22 -35.66
N PHE A 123 -0.32 0.82 -34.38
CA PHE A 123 0.54 -0.23 -33.81
C PHE A 123 0.00 -1.67 -33.96
N THR A 124 -1.00 -1.85 -34.82
CA THR A 124 -1.62 -3.16 -35.07
C THR A 124 -1.18 -3.70 -36.42
N ALA A 125 -0.76 -4.96 -36.47
CA ALA A 125 -0.39 -5.67 -37.68
C ALA A 125 -1.29 -6.89 -37.92
N SER A 126 -1.56 -7.20 -39.20
CA SER A 126 -2.38 -8.35 -39.61
C SER A 126 -1.66 -9.69 -39.53
N ALA A 127 -0.32 -9.69 -39.45
CA ALA A 127 0.54 -10.87 -39.36
C ALA A 127 1.87 -10.53 -38.66
N PRO A 128 2.58 -11.52 -38.09
CA PRO A 128 3.94 -11.35 -37.57
C PRO A 128 4.91 -10.77 -38.62
N ASN A 129 6.00 -10.14 -38.16
CA ASN A 129 7.05 -9.55 -39.00
C ASN A 129 6.62 -8.43 -39.98
N ARG A 130 5.42 -7.85 -39.80
CA ARG A 130 4.93 -6.71 -40.59
C ARG A 130 5.18 -5.35 -39.94
N LEU A 131 5.23 -5.33 -38.61
CA LEU A 131 5.51 -4.17 -37.80
C LEU A 131 6.41 -4.62 -36.65
N TRP A 132 7.49 -3.88 -36.43
CA TRP A 132 8.43 -4.12 -35.34
C TRP A 132 8.39 -2.89 -34.45
N VAL A 133 8.06 -3.07 -33.18
CA VAL A 133 8.00 -1.99 -32.20
C VAL A 133 9.10 -2.22 -31.19
N ALA A 134 10.02 -1.26 -31.10
CA ALA A 134 11.07 -1.29 -30.10
C ALA A 134 10.77 -0.30 -28.98
N GLY A 135 10.88 -0.77 -27.74
CA GLY A 135 10.97 0.11 -26.57
C GLY A 135 12.43 0.40 -26.23
N ALA A 136 12.70 1.46 -25.47
CA ALA A 136 14.00 1.65 -24.80
C ALA A 136 13.75 1.72 -23.30
N THR A 137 14.34 0.79 -22.55
CA THR A 137 14.21 0.72 -21.08
C THR A 137 15.51 1.18 -20.45
N ARG A 138 15.40 2.18 -19.56
CA ARG A 138 16.53 2.72 -18.80
C ARG A 138 16.81 1.85 -17.57
N ILE A 139 17.98 1.23 -17.51
CA ILE A 139 18.41 0.39 -16.38
C ILE A 139 19.57 1.11 -15.68
N PRO A 140 19.34 1.71 -14.50
CA PRO A 140 20.43 2.32 -13.73
C PRO A 140 21.30 1.23 -13.10
N CYS A 141 22.61 1.34 -13.28
CA CYS A 141 23.63 0.49 -12.68
C CYS A 141 24.61 1.35 -11.87
N GLY A 142 25.35 0.74 -10.95
CA GLY A 142 26.32 1.46 -10.09
C GLY A 142 27.43 2.19 -10.85
N GLN A 143 27.64 1.85 -12.12
CA GLN A 143 28.67 2.44 -13.00
C GLN A 143 28.09 3.36 -14.09
N GLY A 144 26.77 3.57 -14.13
CA GLY A 144 26.13 4.36 -15.19
C GLY A 144 24.76 3.81 -15.59
N VAL A 145 24.24 4.26 -16.73
CA VAL A 145 22.93 3.86 -17.23
C VAL A 145 23.09 2.92 -18.42
N PHE A 146 22.48 1.74 -18.34
CA PHE A 146 22.32 0.85 -19.47
C PHE A 146 20.96 1.06 -20.14
N TRP A 147 20.94 0.96 -21.46
CA TRP A 147 19.71 1.01 -22.25
C TRP A 147 19.43 -0.36 -22.83
N LEU A 148 18.30 -0.94 -22.47
CA LEU A 148 17.82 -2.19 -23.04
C LEU A 148 16.81 -1.88 -24.13
N VAL A 149 17.02 -2.42 -25.33
CA VAL A 149 16.10 -2.28 -26.46
C VAL A 149 15.47 -3.64 -26.76
N PRO A 150 14.30 -3.95 -26.19
CA PRO A 150 13.52 -5.11 -26.60
C PRO A 150 12.83 -4.82 -27.94
N TYR A 151 12.82 -5.82 -28.82
CA TYR A 151 12.02 -5.82 -30.04
C TYR A 151 10.76 -6.65 -29.81
N LEU A 152 9.60 -6.10 -30.17
CA LEU A 152 8.29 -6.76 -30.16
C LEU A 152 7.68 -6.75 -31.57
#